data_AF-A0A822CA26-F1
#
_entry.id   AF-A0A822CA26-F1
#
_cell.length_a   1.000
_cell.length_b   1.000
_cell.length_c   1.000
_cell.angle_alpha   90.00
_cell.angle_beta   90.00
_cell.angle_gamma   90.00
#
_symmetry.space_group_name_H-M   'P 1'
#
loop_
_entity.id
_entity.type
_entity.pdbx_description
1 polymer ?
#
loop_
_entity_poly.entity_id
_entity_poly.type
_entity_poly.pdbx_seq_one_letter_code
_entity_poly.pdbx_strand_id
1 'polypeptide(L)' 'MMIKLLLIILTIAQINGYKKHKDPTAENTRPIIGILTQPAPPVRMKPNRTTYIAASYVKYIEATGAQVVPI' A
#
# COMPACT_ATOMS: atom_id res chain seq x y z
N MET A 1 -1.84 -28.83 -42.19
CA MET A 1 -0.77 -29.06 -41.18
C MET A 1 -0.25 -27.75 -40.58
N MET A 2 0.07 -26.74 -41.38
CA MET A 2 0.59 -25.43 -40.92
C MET A 2 -0.35 -24.63 -40.00
N ILE A 3 -1.67 -24.61 -40.27
CA ILE A 3 -2.64 -23.84 -39.44
C ILE A 3 -2.74 -24.40 -38.01
N LYS A 4 -2.67 -25.73 -37.83
CA LYS A 4 -2.67 -26.35 -36.49
C LYS A 4 -1.43 -25.97 -35.69
N LEU A 5 -0.27 -25.82 -36.34
CA LEU A 5 0.97 -25.40 -35.70
C LEU A 5 0.89 -23.96 -35.20
N LEU A 6 0.28 -23.06 -35.98
CA LEU A 6 0.09 -21.66 -35.59
C LEU A 6 -0.83 -21.51 -34.36
N LEU A 7 -1.91 -22.30 -34.30
CA LEU A 7 -2.82 -22.29 -33.16
C LEU A 7 -2.16 -22.79 -31.87
N ILE A 8 -1.28 -23.80 -31.96
CA ILE A 8 -0.51 -24.31 -30.82
C ILE A 8 0.48 -23.24 -30.30
N ILE A 9 1.13 -22.50 -31.20
CA ILE A 9 2.04 -21.42 -30.80
C ILE A 9 1.27 -20.29 -30.11
N LEU A 10 0.08 -19.95 -30.62
CA LEU A 10 -0.76 -18.91 -30.01
C LEU A 10 -1.23 -19.30 -28.60
N THR A 11 -1.61 -20.55 -28.39
CA THR A 11 -2.05 -21.02 -27.05
C THR A 11 -0.90 -21.03 -26.05
N ILE A 12 0.30 -21.45 -26.46
CA ILE A 12 1.51 -21.39 -25.60
C ILE A 12 1.84 -19.94 -25.22
N ALA A 13 1.70 -18.99 -26.16
CA ALA A 13 1.93 -17.58 -25.90
C ALA A 13 0.93 -16.99 -24.87
N GLN A 14 -0.34 -17.41 -24.92
CA GLN A 14 -1.36 -16.98 -23.96
C GLN A 14 -1.11 -17.54 -22.55
N ILE A 15 -0.61 -18.77 -22.42
CA ILE A 15 -0.28 -19.39 -21.11
C ILE A 15 0.81 -18.60 -20.39
N ASN A 16 1.86 -18.18 -21.12
CA ASN A 16 2.98 -17.43 -20.54
C ASN A 16 2.61 -15.98 -20.16
N GLY A 17 1.66 -15.37 -20.88
CA GLY A 17 1.21 -14.00 -20.61
C GLY A 17 0.22 -13.86 -19.45
N TYR A 18 -0.38 -14.95 -18.97
CA TYR A 18 -1.56 -14.87 -18.11
C TYR A 18 -1.30 -14.76 -16.59
N LYS A 19 -0.07 -14.55 -16.12
CA LYS A 19 0.16 -14.57 -14.66
C LYS A 19 0.91 -13.36 -14.12
N LYS A 20 0.10 -12.39 -13.69
CA LYS A 20 0.45 -11.53 -12.55
C LYS A 20 -0.79 -11.19 -11.73
N HIS A 21 -1.43 -12.20 -11.16
CA HIS A 21 -2.33 -11.95 -10.04
C HIS A 21 -1.49 -11.49 -8.85
N LYS A 22 -1.91 -10.39 -8.20
CA LYS A 22 -1.36 -9.98 -6.90
C LYS A 22 -1.61 -11.15 -5.95
N ASP A 23 -0.55 -11.85 -5.60
CA ASP A 23 -0.63 -12.96 -4.67
C ASP A 23 -1.14 -12.42 -3.32
N PRO A 24 -2.32 -12.85 -2.84
CA PRO A 24 -2.88 -12.36 -1.59
C PRO A 24 -2.03 -12.75 -0.37
N THR A 25 -1.08 -13.68 -0.55
CA THR A 25 -0.13 -14.11 0.47
C THR A 25 1.23 -13.42 0.35
N ALA A 26 1.45 -12.61 -0.70
CA ALA A 26 2.70 -11.86 -0.84
C ALA A 26 2.87 -10.85 0.32
N GLU A 27 4.04 -10.90 0.94
CA GLU A 27 4.38 -10.02 2.05
C GLU A 27 4.40 -8.55 1.61
N ASN A 28 3.80 -7.68 2.42
CA ASN A 28 3.89 -6.24 2.22
C ASN A 28 5.16 -5.69 2.89
N THR A 29 6.21 -5.54 2.09
CA THR A 29 7.53 -5.08 2.57
C THR A 29 7.63 -3.58 2.82
N ARG A 30 6.60 -2.81 2.45
CA ARG A 30 6.55 -1.34 2.63
C ARG A 30 5.18 -0.92 3.17
N PRO A 31 4.86 -1.27 4.42
CA PRO A 31 3.56 -0.97 5.00
C PRO A 31 3.38 0.53 5.23
N ILE A 32 2.18 1.01 4.90
CA ILE A 32 1.72 2.37 5.20
C ILE A 32 0.59 2.24 6.22
N ILE A 33 0.78 2.81 7.40
CA ILE A 33 -0.13 2.70 8.54
C ILE A 33 -0.82 4.04 8.78
N GLY A 34 -2.15 4.04 8.81
CA GLY A 34 -2.95 5.20 9.15
C GLY A 34 -3.02 5.40 10.66
N ILE A 35 -2.83 6.62 11.15
CA ILE A 35 -3.05 6.97 12.55
C ILE A 35 -4.07 8.10 12.67
N LEU A 36 -5.13 7.84 13.42
CA LEU A 36 -6.23 8.78 13.64
C LEU A 36 -5.75 10.04 14.36
N THR A 37 -6.13 11.19 13.83
CA THR A 37 -5.94 12.49 14.44
C THR A 37 -7.06 12.81 15.43
N GLN A 38 -6.77 13.67 16.40
CA GLN A 38 -7.75 14.12 17.39
C GLN A 38 -7.80 15.65 17.43
N PRO A 39 -8.88 16.28 17.93
CA PRO A 39 -8.95 17.73 18.05
C PRO A 39 -7.75 18.31 18.81
N ALA A 40 -7.18 19.38 18.28
CA ALA A 40 -6.09 20.10 18.94
C ALA A 40 -6.58 20.73 20.25
N PRO A 41 -5.84 20.60 21.37
CA PRO A 41 -6.22 21.25 22.60
C PRO A 41 -6.20 22.78 22.42
N PRO A 42 -7.03 23.54 23.16
CA PRO A 42 -7.16 24.99 22.96
C PRO A 42 -5.82 25.75 22.98
N VAL A 43 -4.90 25.33 23.85
CA VAL A 43 -3.55 25.93 24.01
C VAL A 43 -2.67 25.76 22.76
N ARG A 44 -2.95 24.76 21.91
CA ARG A 44 -2.17 24.44 20.70
C ARG A 44 -2.95 24.68 19.40
N MET A 45 -4.19 25.15 19.49
CA MET A 45 -5.02 25.44 18.34
C MET A 45 -4.43 26.64 17.58
N LYS A 46 -4.14 26.44 16.29
CA LYS A 46 -3.69 27.51 15.39
C LYS A 46 -4.73 27.68 14.28
N PRO A 47 -4.82 28.87 13.66
CA PRO A 47 -5.59 29.02 12.43
C PRO A 47 -5.22 27.92 11.44
N ASN A 48 -6.21 27.22 10.89
CA ASN A 48 -6.05 26.10 9.96
C ASN A 48 -5.35 24.85 10.53
N ARG A 49 -5.25 24.70 11.87
CA ARG A 49 -4.77 23.47 12.53
C ARG A 49 -5.72 23.07 13.64
N THR A 50 -6.73 22.28 13.26
CA THR A 50 -7.83 21.85 14.14
C THR A 50 -7.61 20.47 14.76
N THR A 51 -6.72 19.65 14.19
CA THR A 51 -6.40 18.31 14.69
C THR A 51 -4.89 18.13 14.90
N TYR A 52 -4.54 17.14 15.72
CA TYR A 52 -3.16 16.76 16.00
C TYR A 52 -3.00 15.25 16.19
N ILE A 53 -1.76 14.81 16.06
CA ILE A 53 -1.28 13.48 16.44
C ILE A 53 -0.02 13.66 17.29
N ALA A 54 0.11 12.90 18.37
CA ALA A 54 1.33 12.94 19.17
C ALA A 54 2.49 12.29 18.40
N ALA A 55 3.63 12.98 18.32
CA ALA A 55 4.80 12.50 17.60
C ALA A 55 5.36 11.17 18.14
N SER A 56 5.03 10.80 19.39
CA SER A 56 5.38 9.50 19.96
C SER A 56 4.77 8.34 19.18
N TYR A 57 3.53 8.46 18.70
CA TYR A 57 2.88 7.42 17.89
C TYR A 57 3.56 7.27 16.54
N VAL A 58 3.91 8.39 15.89
CA VAL A 58 4.62 8.38 14.61
C VAL A 58 5.98 7.71 14.77
N LYS A 59 6.77 8.13 15.76
CA LYS A 59 8.10 7.57 16.05
C LYS A 59 8.04 6.08 16.39
N TYR A 60 7.03 5.66 17.14
CA TYR A 60 6.85 4.25 17.50
C TYR A 60 6.66 3.37 16.25
N ILE A 61 5.85 3.82 15.29
CA ILE A 61 5.59 3.07 14.05
C ILE A 61 6.76 3.17 13.06
N GLU A 62 7.35 4.34 12.89
CA GLU A 62 8.51 4.52 12.00
C GLU A 62 9.74 3.72 12.47
N ALA A 63 9.90 3.56 13.79
CA ALA A 63 10.95 2.71 14.36
C ALA A 63 10.83 1.24 13.96
N THR A 64 9.65 0.77 13.53
CA THR A 64 9.47 -0.60 13.00
C THR A 64 9.72 -0.70 11.48
N GLY A 65 10.10 0.40 10.82
CA GLY A 65 10.33 0.45 9.37
C GLY A 65 9.06 0.69 8.53
N ALA A 66 7.93 1.03 9.16
CA ALA A 66 6.70 1.38 8.46
C ALA A 66 6.61 2.89 8.14
N GLN A 67 5.74 3.26 7.19
CA GLN A 67 5.42 4.66 6.89
C GLN A 67 4.09 5.05 7.53
N VAL A 68 3.92 6.32 7.88
CA VAL A 68 2.71 6.82 8.57
C VAL A 68 1.93 7.80 7.71
N VAL A 69 0.60 7.69 7.74
CA VAL A 69 -0.35 8.66 7.16
C VAL A 69 -1.32 9.14 8.23
N PRO A 70 -1.51 10.46 8.43
CA PRO A 70 -2.54 10.97 9.35
C PRO A 70 -3.93 10.77 8.76
N ILE A 71 -4.87 10.31 9.60
CA ILE A 71 -6.29 10.09 9.25
C ILE A 71 -7.19 11.05 10.01
#